data_AF-A0A7D9HY44-F1
#
_entry.id   AF-A0A7D9HY44-F1
#
_cell.length_a   1.000
_cell.length_b   1.000
_cell.length_c   1.000
_cell.angle_alpha   90.00
_cell.angle_beta   90.00
_cell.angle_gamma   90.00
#
_symmetry.space_group_name_H-M   'P 1'
#
loop_
_entity.id
_entity.type
_entity.pdbx_description
1 polymer ?
#
loop_
_entity_poly.entity_id
_entity_poly.type
_entity_poly.pdbx_seq_one_letter_code
_entity_poly.pdbx_strand_id
1 'polypeptide(L)'
;MADTKDKRKRKDEEDDNEESQTKGKGLVWKGKVPLPVVHWVSYEHNILGNSVHLPDVPGGNNLTLPNGVHLSFGNIIAMAGDYYGIPNAPIIDPLNPEKIDDGALQRFKNAYNTLAFTPNEGKYKERLDKLLKLLADDDKNAKKAGNCFHSNKEWDEATGGVWVAGIPIIPGFMIKLAEHNYDHFEPQAKTTYVVGHGYAIEKAREAGRSKENNREKLLFEAYSIDGFACHFLTDAFATGHMRTPRVALPKNVTPAVIGDLLCKYMHDEDSKFGIRVTNVRGDTLVGYGDGRLMEEGDKEYFNLVVEAVQNSVNQVHQAYKDSNLKLDSRAVTDLIPFVDRKKKNNTPLFEVKNGEIHRRSDINDLQDKKTITNWWGSSTALKLRLYKPHNSAI
;
A
#
# COMPACT_ATOMS: atom_id res chain seq x y z
N MET A 1 -0.78 26.91 -91.18
CA MET A 1 -2.17 26.85 -91.67
C MET A 1 -3.07 27.30 -90.53
N ALA A 2 -3.93 28.26 -90.82
CA ALA A 2 -4.88 28.90 -89.92
C ALA A 2 -6.02 27.96 -89.50
N ASP A 3 -6.60 28.15 -88.30
CA ASP A 3 -7.96 28.72 -88.10
C ASP A 3 -8.42 28.51 -86.64
N THR A 4 -8.56 29.59 -85.85
CA THR A 4 -9.82 30.26 -85.43
C THR A 4 -10.75 29.42 -84.54
N LYS A 5 -10.81 29.77 -83.24
CA LYS A 5 -11.88 30.56 -82.56
C LYS A 5 -13.20 29.79 -82.36
N ASP A 6 -13.57 29.56 -81.11
CA ASP A 6 -14.85 30.08 -80.62
C ASP A 6 -14.78 30.48 -79.14
N LYS A 7 -15.41 31.62 -78.83
CA LYS A 7 -15.51 32.27 -77.52
C LYS A 7 -16.95 32.12 -77.03
N ARG A 8 -17.17 31.58 -75.83
CA ARG A 8 -18.28 32.00 -74.96
C ARG A 8 -17.81 32.24 -73.53
N LYS A 9 -17.79 33.54 -73.20
CA LYS A 9 -17.97 34.16 -71.86
C LYS A 9 -19.29 33.61 -71.25
N ARG A 10 -19.55 33.52 -69.93
CA ARG A 10 -19.17 34.24 -68.70
C ARG A 10 -20.00 33.54 -67.59
N LYS A 11 -19.54 33.21 -66.39
CA LYS A 11 -19.32 34.07 -65.20
C LYS A 11 -19.01 33.09 -64.04
N ASP A 12 -17.87 33.26 -63.38
CA ASP A 12 -17.76 33.81 -62.00
C ASP A 12 -17.71 32.66 -60.98
N GLU A 13 -16.51 32.22 -60.64
CA GLU A 13 -16.05 31.95 -59.26
C GLU A 13 -14.54 31.70 -59.33
N GLU A 14 -13.78 32.66 -58.80
CA GLU A 14 -12.31 32.68 -58.77
C GLU A 14 -11.78 31.64 -57.77
N ASP A 15 -10.89 30.79 -58.26
CA ASP A 15 -9.89 30.06 -57.47
C ASP A 15 -8.91 31.07 -56.86
N ASP A 16 -8.95 31.22 -55.53
CA ASP A 16 -7.82 31.74 -54.77
C ASP A 16 -6.96 30.57 -54.25
N ASN A 17 -5.78 30.48 -54.87
CA ASN A 17 -4.60 29.84 -54.35
C ASN A 17 -4.21 30.49 -53.02
N GLU A 18 -4.26 29.77 -51.90
CA GLU A 18 -3.33 30.07 -50.80
C GLU A 18 -3.06 28.85 -49.93
N GLU A 19 -1.81 28.40 -50.04
CA GLU A 19 -1.11 27.53 -49.12
C GLU A 19 -1.15 28.13 -47.71
N SER A 20 -2.13 27.73 -46.89
CA SER A 20 -2.19 28.13 -45.48
C SER A 20 -1.95 26.94 -44.56
N GLN A 21 -0.76 26.98 -43.95
CA GLN A 21 -0.41 26.25 -42.75
C GLN A 21 -1.49 26.42 -41.68
N THR A 22 -2.36 25.42 -41.49
CA THR A 22 -3.16 25.33 -40.26
C THR A 22 -2.51 24.35 -39.30
N LYS A 23 -1.63 24.96 -38.49
CA LYS A 23 -1.19 24.53 -37.17
C LYS A 23 -2.13 23.50 -36.53
N GLY A 24 -1.61 22.29 -36.34
CA GLY A 24 -2.14 21.36 -35.36
C GLY A 24 -2.25 22.07 -34.02
N LYS A 25 -3.48 22.33 -33.57
CA LYS A 25 -3.73 22.77 -32.20
C LYS A 25 -3.47 21.58 -31.29
N GLY A 26 -2.19 21.39 -30.95
CA GLY A 26 -1.80 20.62 -29.79
C GLY A 26 -2.59 21.14 -28.60
N LEU A 27 -3.38 20.26 -28.00
CA LEU A 27 -4.13 20.54 -26.79
C LEU A 27 -3.11 20.79 -25.67
N VAL A 28 -2.74 22.05 -25.47
CA VAL A 28 -1.85 22.45 -24.38
C VAL A 28 -2.62 22.25 -23.08
N TRP A 29 -2.25 21.22 -22.33
CA TRP A 29 -2.75 20.93 -21.00
C TRP A 29 -2.36 22.07 -20.04
N LYS A 30 -3.22 23.08 -19.92
CA LYS A 30 -3.14 24.14 -18.90
C LYS A 30 -4.16 23.87 -17.81
N GLY A 31 -3.89 22.87 -17.00
CA GLY A 31 -4.61 22.63 -15.75
C GLY A 31 -3.61 22.13 -14.72
N LYS A 32 -3.38 22.92 -13.66
CA LYS A 32 -2.80 22.37 -12.42
C LYS A 32 -3.83 21.41 -11.87
N VAL A 33 -3.59 20.12 -12.04
CA VAL A 33 -4.47 19.08 -11.52
C VAL A 33 -3.84 18.54 -10.25
N PRO A 34 -4.46 18.74 -9.07
CA PRO A 34 -4.06 18.00 -7.90
C PRO A 34 -4.36 16.52 -8.18
N LEU A 35 -3.34 15.67 -8.13
CA LEU A 35 -3.54 14.24 -7.90
C LEU A 35 -4.35 14.10 -6.60
N PRO A 36 -5.29 13.13 -6.49
CA PRO A 36 -6.00 12.92 -5.24
C PRO A 36 -4.98 12.78 -4.11
N VAL A 37 -5.19 13.52 -3.03
CA VAL A 37 -4.33 13.51 -1.85
C VAL A 37 -4.37 12.09 -1.31
N VAL A 38 -3.31 11.33 -1.57
CA VAL A 38 -3.04 10.05 -0.89
C VAL A 38 -2.85 10.38 0.60
N HIS A 39 -3.14 9.47 1.49
CA HIS A 39 -2.60 9.56 2.83
C HIS A 39 -1.99 8.19 3.08
N TRP A 40 -0.68 8.14 3.24
CA TRP A 40 0.00 6.98 3.82
C TRP A 40 -0.29 7.01 5.31
N VAL A 41 -0.83 5.93 5.85
CA VAL A 41 -1.44 5.94 7.18
C VAL A 41 -0.57 5.22 8.20
N SER A 42 0.67 5.69 8.27
CA SER A 42 1.75 5.15 9.12
C SER A 42 1.38 5.15 10.61
N TYR A 43 0.49 6.05 11.04
CA TYR A 43 0.08 6.15 12.45
C TYR A 43 -0.73 4.93 12.93
N GLU A 44 -1.55 4.29 12.07
CA GLU A 44 -2.34 3.12 12.48
C GLU A 44 -1.43 1.93 12.76
N HIS A 45 -0.48 1.67 11.85
CA HIS A 45 0.61 0.70 12.05
C HIS A 45 1.37 0.95 13.36
N ASN A 46 1.70 2.21 13.63
CA ASN A 46 2.44 2.59 14.83
C ASN A 46 1.62 2.34 16.10
N ILE A 47 0.34 2.71 16.11
CA ILE A 47 -0.57 2.46 17.24
C ILE A 47 -0.72 0.96 17.48
N LEU A 48 -0.94 0.15 16.43
CA LEU A 48 -1.07 -1.30 16.52
C LEU A 48 0.19 -1.93 17.12
N GLY A 49 1.37 -1.59 16.60
CA GLY A 49 2.63 -2.12 17.12
C GLY A 49 3.00 -1.60 18.50
N ASN A 50 2.53 -0.42 18.91
CA ASN A 50 2.71 0.07 20.27
C ASN A 50 1.69 -0.51 21.26
N SER A 51 0.64 -1.18 20.78
CA SER A 51 -0.40 -1.81 21.61
C SER A 51 -0.06 -3.23 22.03
N VAL A 52 0.98 -3.85 21.46
CA VAL A 52 1.47 -5.17 21.85
C VAL A 52 2.52 -5.09 22.95
N HIS A 53 2.73 -6.21 23.63
CA HIS A 53 3.79 -6.41 24.61
C HIS A 53 4.88 -7.30 24.02
N LEU A 54 6.14 -6.83 24.02
CA LEU A 54 7.32 -7.64 23.69
C LEU A 54 7.94 -8.24 24.96
N PRO A 55 7.81 -9.57 25.19
CA PRO A 55 8.45 -10.21 26.34
C PRO A 55 9.98 -10.18 26.25
N ASP A 56 10.64 -10.12 27.41
CA ASP A 56 12.11 -10.06 27.54
C ASP A 56 12.76 -8.83 26.88
N VAL A 57 12.01 -7.73 26.74
CA VAL A 57 12.51 -6.41 26.31
C VAL A 57 12.34 -5.38 27.44
N PRO A 58 13.40 -5.06 28.22
CA PRO A 58 13.29 -4.14 29.36
C PRO A 58 12.80 -2.74 29.01
N GLY A 59 13.07 -2.28 27.78
CA GLY A 59 12.61 -1.01 27.24
C GLY A 59 11.15 -1.00 26.78
N GLY A 60 10.37 -2.04 27.12
CA GLY A 60 9.01 -2.23 26.62
C GLY A 60 9.03 -2.57 25.14
N ASN A 61 8.58 -1.64 24.30
CA ASN A 61 8.52 -1.84 22.85
C ASN A 61 9.74 -1.28 22.11
N ASN A 62 10.74 -0.73 22.82
CA ASN A 62 11.93 -0.15 22.21
C ASN A 62 13.01 -1.19 21.93
N LEU A 63 13.45 -1.26 20.67
CA LEU A 63 14.45 -2.18 20.16
C LEU A 63 15.67 -1.41 19.67
N THR A 64 16.86 -1.98 19.91
CA THR A 64 18.10 -1.54 19.29
C THR A 64 18.36 -2.38 18.05
N LEU A 65 18.35 -1.77 16.87
CA LEU A 65 18.59 -2.42 15.59
C LEU A 65 20.10 -2.70 15.40
N PRO A 66 20.49 -3.60 14.47
CA PRO A 66 21.89 -3.94 14.20
C PRO A 66 22.80 -2.74 13.88
N ASN A 67 22.27 -1.70 13.23
CA ASN A 67 22.97 -0.44 12.93
C ASN A 67 23.01 0.56 14.11
N GLY A 68 22.54 0.17 15.30
CA GLY A 68 22.54 0.99 16.51
C GLY A 68 21.39 1.98 16.63
N VAL A 69 20.44 1.98 15.70
CA VAL A 69 19.23 2.80 15.80
C VAL A 69 18.32 2.25 16.89
N HIS A 70 17.70 3.14 17.68
CA HIS A 70 16.64 2.78 18.62
C HIS A 70 15.28 3.13 18.04
N LEU A 71 14.39 2.15 17.90
CA LEU A 71 13.03 2.31 17.39
C LEU A 71 12.04 1.55 18.25
N SER A 72 10.81 2.04 18.39
CA SER A 72 9.74 1.18 18.90
C SER A 72 9.34 0.13 17.87
N PHE A 73 8.76 -0.98 18.32
CA PHE A 73 8.15 -1.99 17.44
C PHE A 73 7.12 -1.36 16.51
N GLY A 74 6.27 -0.46 17.03
CA GLY A 74 5.33 0.33 16.23
C GLY A 74 6.01 1.18 15.16
N ASN A 75 7.15 1.83 15.45
CA ASN A 75 7.88 2.59 14.44
C ASN A 75 8.39 1.68 13.31
N ILE A 76 8.79 0.45 13.61
CA ILE A 76 9.25 -0.50 12.60
C ILE A 76 8.09 -0.93 11.70
N ILE A 77 6.93 -1.29 12.28
CA ILE A 77 5.72 -1.62 11.51
C ILE A 77 5.33 -0.42 10.62
N ALA A 78 5.35 0.80 11.16
CA ALA A 78 4.96 2.01 10.45
C ALA A 78 5.90 2.45 9.32
N MET A 79 7.10 1.86 9.22
CA MET A 79 8.10 2.27 8.25
C MET A 79 8.52 1.21 7.24
N ALA A 80 8.34 -0.07 7.58
CA ALA A 80 8.56 -1.19 6.67
C ALA A 80 7.65 -1.06 5.44
N GLY A 81 8.11 -1.48 4.27
CA GLY A 81 7.32 -1.45 3.03
C GLY A 81 7.18 -0.05 2.41
N ASP A 82 6.78 0.94 3.20
CA ASP A 82 6.44 2.30 2.74
C ASP A 82 7.65 3.24 2.60
N TYR A 83 8.61 3.15 3.53
CA TYR A 83 9.80 4.02 3.54
C TYR A 83 11.11 3.24 3.48
N TYR A 84 11.06 1.94 3.79
CA TYR A 84 12.20 1.03 3.79
C TYR A 84 11.84 -0.25 3.04
N GLY A 85 12.62 -0.56 2.00
CA GLY A 85 12.35 -1.64 1.05
C GLY A 85 13.21 -1.50 -0.19
N ILE A 86 12.92 -2.28 -1.24
CA ILE A 86 13.60 -2.21 -2.53
C ILE A 86 12.57 -1.96 -3.63
N PRO A 87 12.49 -0.74 -4.21
CA PRO A 87 11.42 -0.32 -5.14
C PRO A 87 11.09 -1.26 -6.30
N ASN A 88 12.08 -1.92 -6.88
CA ASN A 88 11.89 -2.76 -8.09
C ASN A 88 12.14 -4.25 -7.79
N ALA A 89 12.04 -4.65 -6.53
CA ALA A 89 12.21 -6.04 -6.12
C ALA A 89 11.14 -6.43 -5.10
N PRO A 90 9.87 -6.57 -5.54
CA PRO A 90 8.80 -7.03 -4.65
C PRO A 90 9.21 -8.36 -4.02
N ILE A 91 8.85 -8.54 -2.76
CA ILE A 91 9.22 -9.70 -1.96
C ILE A 91 8.54 -10.94 -2.52
N ILE A 92 7.29 -10.83 -2.95
CA ILE A 92 6.52 -11.91 -3.55
C ILE A 92 6.33 -11.66 -5.05
N ASP A 93 6.43 -12.72 -5.86
CA ASP A 93 6.09 -12.63 -7.29
C ASP A 93 4.60 -12.23 -7.44
N PRO A 94 4.30 -11.05 -8.02
CA PRO A 94 2.93 -10.59 -8.16
C PRO A 94 2.08 -11.50 -9.07
N LEU A 95 2.70 -12.33 -9.91
CA LEU A 95 2.01 -13.25 -10.81
C LEU A 95 1.72 -14.61 -10.18
N ASN A 96 2.45 -15.01 -9.14
CA ASN A 96 2.30 -16.31 -8.48
C ASN A 96 2.34 -16.18 -6.94
N PRO A 97 1.47 -15.36 -6.33
CA PRO A 97 1.63 -14.94 -4.94
C PRO A 97 1.39 -16.04 -3.89
N GLU A 98 0.76 -17.15 -4.28
CA GLU A 98 0.57 -18.32 -3.40
C GLU A 98 1.80 -19.25 -3.36
N LYS A 99 2.71 -19.11 -4.32
CA LYS A 99 3.95 -19.89 -4.39
C LYS A 99 5.13 -19.03 -3.95
N ILE A 100 5.61 -19.30 -2.74
CA ILE A 100 6.87 -18.72 -2.26
C ILE A 100 8.01 -19.28 -3.11
N ASP A 101 8.61 -18.44 -3.96
CA ASP A 101 9.81 -18.80 -4.70
C ASP A 101 11.06 -18.76 -3.83
N ASP A 102 12.13 -19.43 -4.28
CA ASP A 102 13.39 -19.57 -3.55
C ASP A 102 14.08 -18.22 -3.25
N GLY A 103 13.73 -17.15 -3.98
CA GLY A 103 14.28 -15.81 -3.81
C GLY A 103 13.52 -14.93 -2.81
N ALA A 104 12.30 -15.29 -2.43
CA ALA A 104 11.42 -14.45 -1.61
C ALA A 104 12.07 -14.07 -0.26
N LEU A 105 12.66 -15.04 0.43
CA LEU A 105 13.36 -14.80 1.69
C LEU A 105 14.53 -13.83 1.53
N GLN A 106 15.30 -13.94 0.44
CA GLN A 106 16.42 -13.03 0.20
C GLN A 106 15.94 -11.61 -0.13
N ARG A 107 14.84 -11.46 -0.87
CA ARG A 107 14.23 -10.15 -1.14
C ARG A 107 13.70 -9.51 0.15
N PHE A 108 13.05 -10.27 1.01
CA PHE A 108 12.63 -9.80 2.35
C PHE A 108 13.84 -9.32 3.17
N LYS A 109 14.91 -10.11 3.26
CA LYS A 109 16.14 -9.72 3.97
C LYS A 109 16.75 -8.44 3.41
N ASN A 110 16.81 -8.31 2.09
CA ASN A 110 17.33 -7.11 1.43
C ASN A 110 16.49 -5.87 1.77
N ALA A 111 15.16 -6.00 1.79
CA ALA A 111 14.25 -4.93 2.21
C ALA A 111 14.49 -4.53 3.68
N TYR A 112 14.49 -5.50 4.60
CA TYR A 112 14.76 -5.28 6.03
C TYR A 112 16.14 -4.63 6.28
N ASN A 113 17.16 -5.05 5.53
CA ASN A 113 18.51 -4.50 5.66
C ASN A 113 18.59 -2.99 5.36
N THR A 114 17.68 -2.46 4.52
CA THR A 114 17.62 -1.02 4.27
C THR A 114 17.30 -0.21 5.54
N LEU A 115 16.58 -0.80 6.49
CA LEU A 115 16.27 -0.22 7.79
C LEU A 115 17.33 -0.57 8.84
N ALA A 116 17.66 -1.85 8.93
CA ALA A 116 18.36 -2.41 10.08
C ALA A 116 19.89 -2.45 9.97
N PHE A 117 20.43 -2.48 8.76
CA PHE A 117 21.87 -2.65 8.52
C PHE A 117 22.51 -1.48 7.75
N THR A 118 21.72 -0.56 7.21
CA THR A 118 22.26 0.66 6.60
C THR A 118 22.88 1.55 7.68
N PRO A 119 24.13 2.03 7.52
CA PRO A 119 24.76 2.92 8.49
C PRO A 119 23.89 4.14 8.80
N ASN A 120 23.64 4.38 10.08
CA ASN A 120 22.81 5.49 10.55
C ASN A 120 23.60 6.81 10.59
N GLU A 121 24.05 7.27 9.44
CA GLU A 121 24.87 8.48 9.29
C GLU A 121 24.48 9.29 8.05
N GLY A 122 24.88 10.56 8.04
CA GLY A 122 24.61 11.50 6.95
C GLY A 122 23.14 11.50 6.51
N LYS A 123 22.91 11.37 5.19
CA LYS A 123 21.57 11.40 4.59
C LYS A 123 20.61 10.32 5.12
N TYR A 124 21.11 9.17 5.58
CA TYR A 124 20.25 8.10 6.08
C TYR A 124 19.71 8.42 7.48
N LYS A 125 20.57 8.99 8.33
CA LYS A 125 20.15 9.52 9.64
C LYS A 125 19.17 10.67 9.47
N GLU A 126 19.47 11.63 8.59
CA GLU A 126 18.57 12.76 8.32
C GLU A 126 17.20 12.33 7.83
N ARG A 127 17.13 11.33 6.94
CA ARG A 127 15.87 10.74 6.49
C ARG A 127 15.10 10.13 7.64
N LEU A 128 15.75 9.29 8.45
CA LEU A 128 15.11 8.64 9.59
C LEU A 128 14.59 9.67 10.61
N ASP A 129 15.39 10.66 10.97
CA ASP A 129 15.00 11.72 11.91
C ASP A 129 13.74 12.48 11.40
N LYS A 130 13.66 12.76 10.10
CA LYS A 130 12.47 13.39 9.48
C LYS A 130 11.26 12.48 9.55
N LEU A 131 11.40 11.20 9.20
CA LEU A 131 10.29 10.24 9.24
C LEU A 131 9.75 10.05 10.66
N LEU A 132 10.63 9.93 11.66
CA LEU A 132 10.22 9.83 13.06
C LEU A 132 9.50 11.08 13.56
N LYS A 133 9.93 12.26 13.11
CA LYS A 133 9.25 13.51 13.43
C LYS A 133 7.83 13.52 12.84
N LEU A 134 7.69 13.22 11.54
CA LEU A 134 6.39 13.18 10.87
C LEU A 134 5.46 12.16 11.54
N LEU A 135 5.98 10.97 11.87
CA LEU A 135 5.21 9.93 12.54
C LEU A 135 4.72 10.38 13.93
N ALA A 136 5.59 11.01 14.72
CA ALA A 136 5.23 11.52 16.04
C ALA A 136 4.23 12.68 15.99
N ASP A 137 4.27 13.49 14.93
CA ASP A 137 3.32 14.58 14.70
C ASP A 137 1.95 14.02 14.24
N ASP A 138 1.94 13.02 13.36
CA ASP A 138 0.71 12.31 12.96
C ASP A 138 0.07 11.58 14.16
N ASP A 139 0.82 10.85 14.98
CA ASP A 139 0.30 10.17 16.18
C ASP A 139 -0.44 11.13 17.14
N LYS A 140 0.11 12.34 17.33
CA LYS A 140 -0.45 13.36 18.23
C LYS A 140 -1.71 14.00 17.66
N ASN A 141 -1.77 14.18 16.34
CA ASN A 141 -2.77 15.01 15.69
C ASN A 141 -3.86 14.21 14.96
N ALA A 142 -3.59 13.00 14.50
CA ALA A 142 -4.59 12.11 13.89
C ALA A 142 -5.77 11.86 14.84
N LYS A 143 -5.48 11.68 16.15
CA LYS A 143 -6.49 11.58 17.21
C LYS A 143 -7.39 12.82 17.37
N LYS A 144 -6.95 13.99 16.89
CA LYS A 144 -7.72 15.25 16.98
C LYS A 144 -8.43 15.61 15.68
N ALA A 145 -7.87 15.21 14.55
CA ALA A 145 -8.32 15.63 13.22
C ALA A 145 -9.21 14.59 12.50
N GLY A 146 -9.18 13.31 12.92
CA GLY A 146 -9.85 12.24 12.18
C GLY A 146 -9.38 12.19 10.73
N ASN A 147 -8.07 12.35 10.52
CA ASN A 147 -7.33 12.20 9.26
C ASN A 147 -5.81 12.29 9.56
N CYS A 148 -4.97 11.84 8.62
CA CYS A 148 -3.51 12.06 8.66
C CYS A 148 -3.18 13.56 8.65
N PHE A 149 -2.27 13.99 9.53
CA PHE A 149 -1.92 15.40 9.69
C PHE A 149 -0.96 15.87 8.59
N HIS A 150 -0.03 15.01 8.17
CA HIS A 150 0.87 15.27 7.05
C HIS A 150 0.36 14.74 5.70
N SER A 151 0.72 15.46 4.64
CA SER A 151 0.46 15.08 3.25
C SER A 151 1.53 14.11 2.72
N ASN A 152 1.23 13.32 1.68
CA ASN A 152 2.29 12.48 1.07
C ASN A 152 3.40 13.29 0.45
N LYS A 153 3.15 14.55 0.10
CA LYS A 153 4.23 15.42 -0.35
C LYS A 153 5.28 15.53 0.75
N GLU A 154 4.86 15.80 1.99
CA GLU A 154 5.79 15.93 3.12
C GLU A 154 6.51 14.62 3.42
N TRP A 155 5.80 13.49 3.38
CA TRP A 155 6.39 12.15 3.52
C TRP A 155 7.38 11.82 2.39
N ASP A 156 7.03 12.11 1.13
CA ASP A 156 7.91 11.88 -0.01
C ASP A 156 9.15 12.78 0.04
N GLU A 157 8.99 14.07 0.37
CA GLU A 157 10.09 15.01 0.58
C GLU A 157 11.03 14.55 1.72
N ALA A 158 10.49 13.97 2.80
CA ALA A 158 11.30 13.38 3.86
C ALA A 158 12.17 12.21 3.36
N THR A 159 11.70 11.49 2.34
CA THR A 159 12.46 10.41 1.67
C THR A 159 13.26 10.86 0.44
N GLY A 160 13.44 12.17 0.25
CA GLY A 160 14.28 12.75 -0.81
C GLY A 160 13.53 13.18 -2.07
N GLY A 161 12.21 13.26 -2.01
CA GLY A 161 11.38 13.78 -3.10
C GLY A 161 11.50 15.29 -3.29
N VAL A 162 11.24 15.76 -4.51
CA VAL A 162 11.16 17.19 -4.86
C VAL A 162 9.88 17.43 -5.63
N TRP A 163 9.09 18.39 -5.15
CA TRP A 163 7.78 18.70 -5.69
C TRP A 163 7.69 20.14 -6.19
N VAL A 164 7.11 20.33 -7.37
CA VAL A 164 6.84 21.66 -7.94
C VAL A 164 5.36 21.75 -8.30
N ALA A 165 4.69 22.77 -7.76
CA ALA A 165 3.25 23.02 -7.99
C ALA A 165 2.35 21.78 -7.75
N GLY A 166 2.68 20.95 -6.76
CA GLY A 166 1.91 19.74 -6.41
C GLY A 166 2.22 18.51 -7.26
N ILE A 167 3.29 18.54 -8.06
CA ILE A 167 3.73 17.42 -8.88
C ILE A 167 5.12 16.95 -8.40
N PRO A 168 5.33 15.65 -8.15
CA PRO A 168 6.65 15.12 -7.84
C PRO A 168 7.49 15.15 -9.12
N ILE A 169 8.49 16.04 -9.16
CA ILE A 169 9.42 16.12 -10.30
C ILE A 169 10.64 15.22 -10.10
N ILE A 170 10.99 14.93 -8.85
CA ILE A 170 11.94 13.90 -8.46
C ILE A 170 11.24 13.06 -7.40
N PRO A 171 10.86 11.80 -7.67
CA PRO A 171 10.20 10.97 -6.67
C PRO A 171 11.18 10.58 -5.57
N GLY A 172 10.73 10.75 -4.32
CA GLY A 172 11.42 10.24 -3.14
C GLY A 172 11.39 8.70 -3.10
N PHE A 173 11.99 8.15 -2.05
CA PHE A 173 12.00 6.69 -1.88
C PHE A 173 10.59 6.12 -1.65
N MET A 174 9.72 6.87 -0.97
CA MET A 174 8.34 6.49 -0.71
C MET A 174 7.55 6.29 -2.01
N ILE A 175 7.55 7.27 -2.93
CA ILE A 175 6.86 7.11 -4.23
C ILE A 175 7.43 5.94 -5.02
N LYS A 176 8.76 5.76 -5.02
CA LYS A 176 9.40 4.66 -5.75
C LYS A 176 8.96 3.28 -5.22
N LEU A 177 8.82 3.13 -3.90
CA LEU A 177 8.30 1.92 -3.29
C LEU A 177 6.83 1.70 -3.69
N ALA A 178 6.02 2.76 -3.63
CA ALA A 178 4.60 2.72 -3.96
C ALA A 178 4.29 2.23 -5.39
N GLU A 179 5.17 2.48 -6.36
CA GLU A 179 4.98 2.06 -7.76
C GLU A 179 4.83 0.53 -7.92
N HIS A 180 5.56 -0.26 -7.14
CA HIS A 180 5.55 -1.74 -7.22
C HIS A 180 5.24 -2.40 -5.87
N ASN A 181 4.40 -1.75 -5.05
CA ASN A 181 4.05 -2.17 -3.70
C ASN A 181 3.04 -3.34 -3.64
N TYR A 182 3.19 -4.33 -4.53
CA TYR A 182 2.28 -5.47 -4.60
C TYR A 182 2.19 -6.22 -3.26
N ASP A 183 3.29 -6.24 -2.50
CA ASP A 183 3.40 -6.90 -1.20
C ASP A 183 2.48 -6.33 -0.11
N HIS A 184 1.83 -5.18 -0.32
CA HIS A 184 0.85 -4.61 0.61
C HIS A 184 -0.56 -5.12 0.37
N PHE A 185 -0.84 -5.71 -0.78
CA PHE A 185 -2.19 -6.13 -1.18
C PHE A 185 -2.35 -7.65 -1.06
N GLU A 186 -3.56 -8.09 -0.76
CA GLU A 186 -3.86 -9.52 -0.77
C GLU A 186 -3.84 -10.07 -2.20
N PRO A 187 -3.31 -11.30 -2.40
CA PRO A 187 -2.81 -12.24 -1.38
C PRO A 187 -1.31 -12.10 -1.04
N GLN A 188 -0.57 -11.17 -1.65
CA GLN A 188 0.86 -11.01 -1.45
C GLN A 188 1.20 -10.61 0.00
N ALA A 189 0.42 -9.74 0.63
CA ALA A 189 0.64 -9.27 1.99
C ALA A 189 0.74 -10.40 3.01
N LYS A 190 -0.24 -11.31 3.04
CA LYS A 190 -0.16 -12.55 3.81
C LYS A 190 1.11 -13.35 3.52
N THR A 191 1.48 -13.56 2.26
CA THR A 191 2.66 -14.36 1.91
C THR A 191 3.96 -13.68 2.34
N THR A 192 4.07 -12.35 2.17
CA THR A 192 5.20 -11.54 2.63
C THR A 192 5.37 -11.65 4.15
N TYR A 193 4.27 -11.53 4.89
CA TYR A 193 4.26 -11.74 6.33
C TYR A 193 4.79 -13.13 6.70
N VAL A 194 4.28 -14.21 6.08
CA VAL A 194 4.71 -15.58 6.37
C VAL A 194 6.22 -15.78 6.13
N VAL A 195 6.77 -15.18 5.07
CA VAL A 195 8.22 -15.22 4.78
C VAL A 195 9.02 -14.49 5.86
N GLY A 196 8.62 -13.27 6.18
CA GLY A 196 9.31 -12.44 7.18
C GLY A 196 9.21 -13.01 8.60
N HIS A 197 8.01 -13.43 9.00
CA HIS A 197 7.75 -14.02 10.31
C HIS A 197 8.48 -15.35 10.49
N GLY A 198 8.54 -16.19 9.45
CA GLY A 198 9.38 -17.39 9.45
C GLY A 198 10.85 -17.07 9.69
N TYR A 199 11.37 -15.99 9.10
CA TYR A 199 12.74 -15.53 9.37
C TYR A 199 12.91 -15.00 10.80
N ALA A 200 11.92 -14.28 11.35
CA ALA A 200 11.94 -13.82 12.74
C ALA A 200 12.00 -14.99 13.73
N ILE A 201 11.23 -16.06 13.50
CA ILE A 201 11.26 -17.29 14.31
C ILE A 201 12.66 -17.93 14.28
N GLU A 202 13.28 -18.07 13.10
CA GLU A 202 14.65 -18.63 13.03
C GLU A 202 15.66 -17.76 13.77
N LYS A 203 15.51 -16.43 13.67
CA LYS A 203 16.37 -15.49 14.39
C LYS A 203 16.19 -15.56 15.90
N ALA A 204 14.96 -15.77 16.38
CA ALA A 204 14.67 -16.00 17.78
C ALA A 204 15.28 -17.31 18.29
N ARG A 205 15.24 -18.38 17.49
CA ARG A 205 15.94 -19.65 17.82
C ARG A 205 17.45 -19.43 17.95
N GLU A 206 18.04 -18.62 17.07
CA GLU A 206 19.45 -18.23 17.16
C GLU A 206 19.74 -17.52 18.49
N ALA A 207 18.90 -16.56 18.88
CA ALA A 207 19.01 -15.86 20.16
C ALA A 207 18.90 -16.82 21.36
N GLY A 208 17.94 -17.76 21.34
CA GLY A 208 17.75 -18.74 22.42
C GLY A 208 18.97 -19.66 22.63
N ARG A 209 19.71 -19.95 21.55
CA ARG A 209 20.93 -20.78 21.58
C ARG A 209 22.21 -19.99 21.87
N SER A 210 22.16 -18.66 21.81
CA SER A 210 23.37 -17.84 21.92
C SER A 210 23.84 -17.67 23.36
N LYS A 211 25.11 -17.24 23.49
CA LYS A 211 25.66 -16.75 24.76
C LYS A 211 24.97 -15.46 25.18
N GLU A 212 24.99 -15.19 26.49
CA GLU A 212 24.28 -14.08 27.12
C GLU A 212 24.61 -12.71 26.52
N ASN A 213 25.88 -12.45 26.21
CA ASN A 213 26.35 -11.18 25.63
C ASN A 213 25.80 -10.87 24.22
N ASN A 214 25.34 -11.88 23.47
CA ASN A 214 24.74 -11.71 22.14
C ASN A 214 23.22 -11.95 22.14
N ARG A 215 22.69 -12.49 23.23
CA ARG A 215 21.30 -12.97 23.32
C ARG A 215 20.30 -11.85 23.13
N GLU A 216 20.47 -10.76 23.86
CA GLU A 216 19.59 -9.59 23.78
C GLU A 216 19.60 -8.99 22.36
N LYS A 217 20.79 -8.81 21.78
CA LYS A 217 20.94 -8.25 20.43
C LYS A 217 20.22 -9.08 19.38
N LEU A 218 20.37 -10.40 19.43
CA LEU A 218 19.70 -11.32 18.50
C LEU A 218 18.19 -11.37 18.72
N LEU A 219 17.72 -11.28 19.98
CA LEU A 219 16.29 -11.18 20.28
C LEU A 219 15.68 -9.88 19.75
N PHE A 220 16.39 -8.76 19.89
CA PHE A 220 15.94 -7.48 19.34
C PHE A 220 15.94 -7.50 17.81
N GLU A 221 16.93 -8.15 17.20
CA GLU A 221 16.92 -8.39 15.75
C GLU A 221 15.71 -9.25 15.35
N ALA A 222 15.40 -10.33 16.08
CA ALA A 222 14.23 -11.17 15.82
C ALA A 222 12.91 -10.39 15.91
N TYR A 223 12.69 -9.61 16.97
CA TYR A 223 11.49 -8.76 17.07
C TYR A 223 11.48 -7.66 16.01
N SER A 224 12.61 -7.06 15.63
CA SER A 224 12.60 -6.05 14.56
C SER A 224 12.31 -6.65 13.18
N ILE A 225 12.74 -7.88 12.91
CA ILE A 225 12.34 -8.64 11.71
C ILE A 225 10.83 -8.91 11.75
N ASP A 226 10.29 -9.32 12.90
CA ASP A 226 8.86 -9.56 13.08
C ASP A 226 8.03 -8.30 12.91
N GLY A 227 8.48 -7.16 13.45
CA GLY A 227 7.84 -5.86 13.24
C GLY A 227 7.83 -5.46 11.76
N PHE A 228 8.93 -5.72 11.04
CA PHE A 228 9.00 -5.48 9.61
C PHE A 228 8.02 -6.38 8.83
N ALA A 229 7.86 -7.63 9.26
CA ALA A 229 6.87 -8.55 8.69
C ALA A 229 5.43 -8.15 9.05
N CYS A 230 5.20 -7.68 10.28
CA CYS A 230 3.90 -7.28 10.80
C CYS A 230 3.31 -6.07 10.07
N HIS A 231 4.12 -5.26 9.39
CA HIS A 231 3.60 -4.24 8.47
C HIS A 231 2.64 -4.86 7.45
N PHE A 232 3.11 -5.86 6.72
CA PHE A 232 2.32 -6.59 5.72
C PHE A 232 1.19 -7.40 6.36
N LEU A 233 1.35 -7.86 7.61
CA LEU A 233 0.24 -8.45 8.37
C LEU A 233 -0.86 -7.42 8.56
N THR A 234 -0.53 -6.22 9.05
CA THR A 234 -1.52 -5.16 9.31
C THR A 234 -2.15 -4.63 8.02
N ASP A 235 -1.41 -4.58 6.91
CA ASP A 235 -1.99 -4.26 5.59
C ASP A 235 -3.05 -5.29 5.17
N ALA A 236 -2.82 -6.59 5.43
CA ALA A 236 -3.80 -7.63 5.15
C ALA A 236 -5.11 -7.48 5.95
N PHE A 237 -5.11 -6.71 7.04
CA PHE A 237 -6.32 -6.33 7.78
C PHE A 237 -6.96 -5.03 7.24
N ALA A 238 -6.27 -4.20 6.48
CA ALA A 238 -6.87 -2.98 5.96
C ALA A 238 -7.71 -3.29 4.70
N THR A 239 -8.98 -2.91 4.71
CA THR A 239 -9.96 -3.36 3.71
C THR A 239 -9.66 -2.88 2.29
N GLY A 240 -8.99 -1.75 2.14
CA GLY A 240 -8.48 -1.26 0.86
C GLY A 240 -7.49 -2.20 0.18
N HIS A 241 -6.80 -3.07 0.94
CA HIS A 241 -5.81 -4.01 0.43
C HIS A 241 -6.36 -5.40 0.12
N MET A 242 -7.58 -5.74 0.60
CA MET A 242 -8.11 -7.10 0.53
C MET A 242 -8.57 -7.54 -0.87
N ARG A 243 -9.23 -6.64 -1.60
CA ARG A 243 -9.86 -6.97 -2.90
C ARG A 243 -9.53 -5.99 -4.03
N THR A 244 -8.69 -4.99 -3.76
CA THR A 244 -8.21 -4.07 -4.78
C THR A 244 -7.34 -4.83 -5.78
N PRO A 245 -7.66 -4.82 -7.09
CA PRO A 245 -6.93 -5.60 -8.08
C PRO A 245 -5.59 -4.95 -8.48
N ARG A 246 -4.67 -4.84 -7.50
CA ARG A 246 -3.41 -4.08 -7.56
C ARG A 246 -2.48 -4.50 -8.70
N VAL A 247 -2.43 -5.79 -9.02
CA VAL A 247 -1.64 -6.34 -10.13
C VAL A 247 -2.34 -6.18 -11.47
N ALA A 248 -3.65 -6.46 -11.51
CA ALA A 248 -4.38 -6.50 -12.77
C ALA A 248 -4.58 -5.11 -13.35
N LEU A 249 -4.97 -4.12 -12.54
CA LEU A 249 -5.31 -2.77 -13.04
C LEU A 249 -4.17 -2.09 -13.82
N PRO A 250 -2.96 -1.93 -13.27
CA PRO A 250 -1.85 -1.30 -13.99
C PRO A 250 -1.40 -2.09 -15.22
N LYS A 251 -1.56 -3.42 -15.20
CA LYS A 251 -1.24 -4.29 -16.34
C LYS A 251 -2.23 -4.15 -17.50
N ASN A 252 -3.50 -3.84 -17.22
CA ASN A 252 -4.56 -3.79 -18.23
C ASN A 252 -5.03 -2.36 -18.58
N VAL A 253 -4.60 -1.35 -17.83
CA VAL A 253 -4.94 0.06 -18.08
C VAL A 253 -3.70 0.79 -18.60
N THR A 254 -3.83 1.45 -19.75
CA THR A 254 -2.75 2.26 -20.33
C THR A 254 -3.04 3.76 -20.18
N PRO A 255 -2.06 4.56 -19.68
CA PRO A 255 -0.78 4.14 -19.11
C PRO A 255 -0.95 3.49 -17.71
N ALA A 256 0.01 2.66 -17.31
CA ALA A 256 -0.05 1.88 -16.06
C ALA A 256 -0.31 2.75 -14.81
N VAL A 257 0.27 3.95 -14.77
CA VAL A 257 0.06 4.95 -13.70
C VAL A 257 -1.41 5.34 -13.51
N ILE A 258 -2.24 5.25 -14.56
CA ILE A 258 -3.69 5.43 -14.43
C ILE A 258 -4.31 4.21 -13.76
N GLY A 259 -3.85 3.00 -14.08
CA GLY A 259 -4.25 1.79 -13.35
C GLY A 259 -3.91 1.88 -11.86
N ASP A 260 -2.71 2.35 -11.50
CA ASP A 260 -2.32 2.58 -10.10
C ASP A 260 -3.24 3.59 -9.40
N LEU A 261 -3.57 4.69 -10.09
CA LEU A 261 -4.52 5.68 -9.59
C LEU A 261 -5.92 5.07 -9.38
N LEU A 262 -6.37 4.18 -10.26
CA LEU A 262 -7.65 3.49 -10.12
C LEU A 262 -7.65 2.49 -8.97
N CYS A 263 -6.54 1.79 -8.71
CA CYS A 263 -6.37 0.98 -7.50
C CYS A 263 -6.61 1.83 -6.27
N LYS A 264 -6.00 3.02 -6.23
CA LYS A 264 -6.16 3.94 -5.10
C LYS A 264 -7.63 4.32 -4.85
N TYR A 265 -8.41 4.61 -5.89
CA TYR A 265 -9.82 4.97 -5.70
C TYR A 265 -10.63 3.85 -5.05
N MET A 266 -10.38 2.59 -5.44
CA MET A 266 -11.05 1.45 -4.82
C MET A 266 -10.55 1.17 -3.42
N HIS A 267 -9.23 1.25 -3.22
CA HIS A 267 -8.59 1.14 -1.91
C HIS A 267 -9.21 2.12 -0.91
N ASP A 268 -9.26 3.41 -1.24
CA ASP A 268 -9.80 4.43 -0.36
C ASP A 268 -11.32 4.26 -0.12
N GLU A 269 -12.06 3.77 -1.11
CA GLU A 269 -13.49 3.48 -0.98
C GLU A 269 -13.75 2.34 0.01
N ASP A 270 -13.05 1.22 -0.14
CA ASP A 270 -13.19 0.06 0.71
C ASP A 270 -12.71 0.33 2.14
N SER A 271 -11.66 1.14 2.30
CA SER A 271 -11.19 1.60 3.62
C SER A 271 -12.18 2.55 4.28
N LYS A 272 -12.81 3.46 3.51
CA LYS A 272 -13.78 4.43 4.02
C LYS A 272 -15.13 3.84 4.41
N PHE A 273 -15.71 2.99 3.56
CA PHE A 273 -17.05 2.43 3.81
C PHE A 273 -17.01 1.10 4.55
N GLY A 274 -15.82 0.55 4.75
CA GLY A 274 -15.61 -0.75 5.34
C GLY A 274 -16.01 -1.92 4.44
N ILE A 275 -15.72 -3.13 4.92
CA ILE A 275 -16.14 -4.39 4.31
C ILE A 275 -16.61 -5.33 5.42
N ARG A 276 -17.75 -6.00 5.26
CA ARG A 276 -18.10 -7.16 6.10
C ARG A 276 -17.16 -8.31 5.76
N VAL A 277 -16.38 -8.71 6.74
CA VAL A 277 -15.32 -9.71 6.61
C VAL A 277 -15.55 -10.90 7.52
N THR A 278 -14.93 -12.01 7.18
CA THR A 278 -14.78 -13.17 8.04
C THR A 278 -13.37 -13.73 7.91
N ASN A 279 -12.93 -14.56 8.86
CA ASN A 279 -11.62 -15.20 8.83
C ASN A 279 -11.74 -16.71 9.03
N VAL A 280 -10.61 -17.44 8.99
CA VAL A 280 -10.60 -18.90 9.12
C VAL A 280 -11.05 -19.32 10.53
N ARG A 281 -10.73 -18.52 11.55
CA ARG A 281 -11.19 -18.74 12.94
C ARG A 281 -12.72 -18.66 13.08
N GLY A 282 -13.39 -17.94 12.17
CA GLY A 282 -14.84 -17.79 12.14
C GLY A 282 -15.36 -16.47 12.71
N ASP A 283 -14.47 -15.51 12.99
CA ASP A 283 -14.91 -14.15 13.36
C ASP A 283 -15.67 -13.53 12.19
N THR A 284 -16.64 -12.66 12.48
CA THR A 284 -17.40 -11.92 11.47
C THR A 284 -17.60 -10.49 11.94
N LEU A 285 -16.97 -9.54 11.27
CA LEU A 285 -16.89 -8.13 11.68
C LEU A 285 -17.07 -7.21 10.46
N VAL A 286 -17.12 -5.91 10.70
CA VAL A 286 -16.89 -4.91 9.66
C VAL A 286 -15.45 -4.47 9.77
N GLY A 287 -14.65 -4.76 8.74
CA GLY A 287 -13.28 -4.31 8.64
C GLY A 287 -13.20 -2.88 8.13
N TYR A 288 -12.15 -2.19 8.55
CA TYR A 288 -11.74 -0.86 8.12
C TYR A 288 -10.20 -0.82 8.03
N GLY A 289 -9.62 0.29 7.58
CA GLY A 289 -8.16 0.45 7.52
C GLY A 289 -7.78 1.77 6.88
N ASP A 290 -6.48 1.97 6.64
CA ASP A 290 -5.91 3.15 5.96
C ASP A 290 -6.51 4.47 6.45
N GLY A 291 -6.48 4.65 7.77
CA GLY A 291 -6.87 5.88 8.46
C GLY A 291 -8.28 5.86 9.02
N ARG A 292 -9.01 4.75 8.83
CA ARG A 292 -10.39 4.57 9.31
C ARG A 292 -10.52 3.58 10.45
N LEU A 293 -9.46 2.84 10.78
CA LEU A 293 -9.46 1.81 11.83
C LEU A 293 -9.88 2.38 13.18
N MET A 294 -9.43 3.60 13.49
CA MET A 294 -9.70 4.25 14.78
C MET A 294 -10.91 5.18 14.76
N GLU A 295 -11.37 5.62 13.58
CA GLU A 295 -12.46 6.60 13.44
C GLU A 295 -13.85 5.97 13.58
N GLU A 296 -14.00 4.75 13.07
CA GLU A 296 -15.30 4.10 12.91
C GLU A 296 -15.80 3.44 14.21
N GLY A 297 -15.05 3.57 15.31
CA GLY A 297 -15.46 3.14 16.64
C GLY A 297 -15.51 1.63 16.88
N ASP A 298 -15.12 0.81 15.88
CA ASP A 298 -15.09 -0.64 15.98
C ASP A 298 -13.84 -1.13 16.74
N LYS A 299 -13.95 -1.08 18.07
CA LYS A 299 -12.93 -1.63 18.97
C LYS A 299 -12.72 -3.13 18.76
N GLU A 300 -13.72 -3.87 18.28
CA GLU A 300 -13.60 -5.31 18.09
C GLU A 300 -12.67 -5.62 16.92
N TYR A 301 -12.82 -4.91 15.80
CA TYR A 301 -11.91 -5.05 14.67
C TYR A 301 -10.48 -4.64 15.03
N PHE A 302 -10.29 -3.49 15.69
CA PHE A 302 -8.98 -3.08 16.18
C PHE A 302 -8.33 -4.13 17.10
N ASN A 303 -9.10 -4.68 18.05
CA ASN A 303 -8.61 -5.70 18.97
C ASN A 303 -8.23 -7.00 18.26
N LEU A 304 -8.95 -7.38 17.19
CA LEU A 304 -8.58 -8.52 16.35
C LEU A 304 -7.22 -8.30 15.68
N VAL A 305 -6.94 -7.09 15.16
CA VAL A 305 -5.63 -6.78 14.56
C VAL A 305 -4.53 -6.83 15.62
N VAL A 306 -4.75 -6.22 16.80
CA VAL A 306 -3.79 -6.27 17.91
C VAL A 306 -3.55 -7.71 18.36
N GLU A 307 -4.58 -8.54 18.42
CA GLU A 307 -4.46 -9.96 18.74
C GLU A 307 -3.56 -10.69 17.72
N ALA A 308 -3.74 -10.43 16.42
CA ALA A 308 -2.92 -11.04 15.38
C ALA A 308 -1.44 -10.63 15.51
N VAL A 309 -1.16 -9.34 15.71
CA VAL A 309 0.21 -8.84 15.92
C VAL A 309 0.81 -9.42 17.21
N GLN A 310 0.03 -9.49 18.30
CA GLN A 310 0.50 -10.08 19.56
C GLN A 310 0.78 -11.59 19.40
N ASN A 311 -0.02 -12.31 18.62
CA ASN A 311 0.23 -13.73 18.35
C ASN A 311 1.52 -13.94 17.54
N SER A 312 1.84 -13.03 16.62
CA SER A 312 3.15 -13.00 15.92
C SER A 312 4.30 -12.87 16.92
N VAL A 313 4.24 -11.84 17.78
CA VAL A 313 5.24 -11.60 18.84
C VAL A 313 5.38 -12.81 19.76
N ASN A 314 4.27 -13.43 20.14
CA ASN A 314 4.27 -14.60 21.01
C ASN A 314 4.99 -15.80 20.36
N GLN A 315 4.82 -16.04 19.06
CA GLN A 315 5.53 -17.11 18.36
C GLN A 315 7.05 -16.85 18.32
N VAL A 316 7.48 -15.60 18.10
CA VAL A 316 8.89 -15.21 18.19
C VAL A 316 9.44 -15.49 19.60
N HIS A 317 8.72 -15.09 20.64
CA HIS A 317 9.13 -15.33 22.01
C HIS A 317 9.19 -16.82 22.36
N GLN A 318 8.19 -17.61 21.95
CA GLN A 318 8.18 -19.06 22.15
C GLN A 318 9.41 -19.73 21.51
N ALA A 319 9.77 -19.33 20.28
CA ALA A 319 10.96 -19.82 19.59
C ALA A 319 12.27 -19.42 20.30
N TYR A 320 12.29 -18.25 20.93
CA TYR A 320 13.41 -17.80 21.75
C TYR A 320 13.55 -18.62 23.05
N LYS A 321 12.45 -18.93 23.73
CA LYS A 321 12.44 -19.71 24.98
C LYS A 321 12.74 -21.19 24.75
N ASP A 322 12.20 -21.77 23.69
CA ASP A 322 12.47 -23.14 23.28
C ASP A 322 12.85 -23.19 21.79
N SER A 323 14.17 -23.20 21.55
CA SER A 323 14.72 -23.21 20.20
C SER A 323 14.41 -24.48 19.39
N ASN A 324 13.86 -25.53 20.02
CA ASN A 324 13.47 -26.77 19.36
C ASN A 324 11.95 -26.89 19.15
N LEU A 325 11.16 -25.95 19.67
CA LEU A 325 9.72 -25.92 19.50
C LEU A 325 9.36 -25.80 18.01
N LYS A 326 8.51 -26.72 17.54
CA LYS A 326 7.95 -26.67 16.19
C LYS A 326 6.79 -25.69 16.16
N LEU A 327 6.98 -24.60 15.45
CA LEU A 327 5.97 -23.56 15.22
C LEU A 327 5.64 -23.52 13.73
N ASP A 328 4.37 -23.30 13.41
CA ASP A 328 3.94 -22.97 12.06
C ASP A 328 3.84 -21.44 11.93
N SER A 329 4.65 -20.87 11.04
CA SER A 329 4.64 -19.42 10.75
C SER A 329 3.34 -18.95 10.07
N ARG A 330 2.46 -19.88 9.70
CA ARG A 330 1.13 -19.56 9.15
C ARG A 330 0.02 -19.50 10.20
N ALA A 331 0.27 -19.90 11.45
CA ALA A 331 -0.80 -20.01 12.45
C ALA A 331 -1.54 -18.68 12.67
N VAL A 332 -0.84 -17.54 12.61
CA VAL A 332 -1.45 -16.20 12.74
C VAL A 332 -2.35 -15.85 11.55
N THR A 333 -2.13 -16.47 10.38
CA THR A 333 -2.88 -16.15 9.15
C THR A 333 -4.34 -16.56 9.21
N ASP A 334 -4.74 -17.42 10.16
CA ASP A 334 -6.14 -17.78 10.38
C ASP A 334 -6.99 -16.61 10.89
N LEU A 335 -6.35 -15.56 11.42
CA LEU A 335 -6.99 -14.34 11.86
C LEU A 335 -7.16 -13.32 10.73
N ILE A 336 -6.40 -13.44 9.63
CA ILE A 336 -6.45 -12.50 8.51
C ILE A 336 -7.85 -12.55 7.87
N PRO A 337 -8.57 -11.42 7.84
CA PRO A 337 -9.91 -11.37 7.31
C PRO A 337 -9.91 -11.39 5.79
N PHE A 338 -10.97 -11.98 5.23
CA PHE A 338 -11.33 -11.90 3.83
C PHE A 338 -12.81 -11.52 3.69
N VAL A 339 -13.17 -11.01 2.52
CA VAL A 339 -14.54 -10.56 2.22
C VAL A 339 -15.56 -11.67 2.50
N ASP A 340 -16.53 -11.40 3.38
CA ASP A 340 -17.63 -12.35 3.62
C ASP A 340 -18.63 -12.29 2.45
N ARG A 341 -18.57 -13.31 1.60
CA ARG A 341 -19.44 -13.45 0.41
C ARG A 341 -20.88 -13.81 0.74
N LYS A 342 -21.17 -14.26 1.98
CA LYS A 342 -22.53 -14.59 2.43
C LYS A 342 -23.28 -13.37 2.95
N LYS A 343 -22.56 -12.32 3.35
CA LYS A 343 -23.12 -11.06 3.83
C LYS A 343 -23.25 -10.05 2.69
N LYS A 344 -24.19 -9.13 2.84
CA LYS A 344 -24.33 -8.00 1.90
C LYS A 344 -23.12 -7.08 2.09
N ASN A 345 -22.44 -6.75 1.00
CA ASN A 345 -21.30 -5.83 0.97
C ASN A 345 -21.52 -4.78 -0.13
N ASN A 346 -20.77 -3.68 -0.10
CA ASN A 346 -20.66 -2.79 -1.25
C ASN A 346 -20.11 -3.60 -2.44
N THR A 347 -20.71 -3.43 -3.63
CA THR A 347 -20.18 -4.02 -4.86
C THR A 347 -18.76 -3.46 -5.06
N PRO A 348 -17.74 -4.22 -5.47
CA PRO A 348 -16.42 -3.64 -5.72
C PRO A 348 -16.45 -2.61 -6.86
N LEU A 349 -15.61 -1.57 -6.79
CA LEU A 349 -15.48 -0.58 -7.87
C LEU A 349 -14.84 -1.21 -9.12
N PHE A 350 -13.82 -2.03 -8.90
CA PHE A 350 -13.17 -2.87 -9.90
C PHE A 350 -13.10 -4.31 -9.43
N GLU A 351 -13.29 -5.26 -10.33
CA GLU A 351 -13.15 -6.68 -10.02
C GLU A 351 -12.61 -7.44 -11.22
N VAL A 352 -11.84 -8.50 -10.96
CA VAL A 352 -11.36 -9.40 -12.01
C VAL A 352 -12.34 -10.55 -12.13
N LYS A 353 -12.95 -10.72 -13.31
CA LYS A 353 -13.85 -11.83 -13.64
C LYS A 353 -13.36 -12.50 -14.91
N ASN A 354 -13.13 -13.81 -14.85
CA ASN A 354 -12.64 -14.61 -15.99
C ASN A 354 -11.40 -14.02 -16.67
N GLY A 355 -10.50 -13.39 -15.91
CA GLY A 355 -9.28 -12.75 -16.42
C GLY A 355 -9.45 -11.33 -16.97
N GLU A 356 -10.68 -10.79 -17.04
CA GLU A 356 -10.95 -9.42 -17.50
C GLU A 356 -11.26 -8.49 -16.32
N ILE A 357 -10.92 -7.20 -16.46
CA ILE A 357 -11.24 -6.19 -15.45
C ILE A 357 -12.60 -5.58 -15.74
N HIS A 358 -13.50 -5.82 -14.79
CA HIS A 358 -14.82 -5.24 -14.75
C HIS A 358 -14.79 -3.99 -13.87
N ARG A 359 -15.52 -2.95 -14.30
CA ARG A 359 -15.78 -1.76 -13.50
C ARG A 359 -17.27 -1.68 -13.21
N ARG A 360 -17.66 -1.24 -12.02
CA ARG A 360 -19.06 -0.90 -11.71
C ARG A 360 -19.65 0.04 -12.76
N SER A 361 -20.89 -0.18 -13.19
CA SER A 361 -21.49 0.56 -14.31
C SER A 361 -21.79 1.99 -13.89
N ASP A 362 -22.59 2.15 -12.85
CA ASP A 362 -22.68 3.37 -12.06
C ASP A 362 -21.60 3.33 -10.98
N ILE A 363 -20.62 4.23 -11.07
CA ILE A 363 -19.55 4.28 -10.07
C ILE A 363 -20.04 4.83 -8.74
N ASN A 364 -21.04 5.71 -8.73
CA ASN A 364 -21.49 6.38 -7.52
C ASN A 364 -22.46 5.53 -6.69
N ASP A 365 -23.13 4.55 -7.29
CA ASP A 365 -23.98 3.63 -6.54
C ASP A 365 -23.14 2.48 -5.97
N LEU A 366 -22.92 2.46 -4.65
CA LEU A 366 -22.17 1.40 -3.96
C LEU A 366 -22.87 0.02 -4.05
N GLN A 367 -24.13 -0.01 -4.47
CA GLN A 367 -24.92 -1.25 -4.64
C GLN A 367 -25.14 -1.65 -6.10
N ASP A 368 -24.64 -0.90 -7.08
CA ASP A 368 -24.83 -1.27 -8.48
C ASP A 368 -24.05 -2.56 -8.77
N LYS A 369 -24.78 -3.66 -8.96
CA LYS A 369 -24.21 -4.99 -9.27
C LYS A 369 -23.85 -5.15 -10.74
N LYS A 370 -24.30 -4.22 -11.61
CA LYS A 370 -23.98 -4.28 -13.03
C LYS A 370 -22.54 -3.83 -13.22
N THR A 371 -21.81 -4.58 -14.02
CA THR A 371 -20.44 -4.22 -14.40
C THR A 371 -20.28 -4.14 -15.90
N ILE A 372 -19.35 -3.30 -16.35
CA ILE A 372 -18.96 -3.15 -17.75
C ILE A 372 -17.48 -3.47 -17.94
N THR A 373 -17.14 -3.95 -19.14
CA THR A 373 -15.77 -4.17 -19.61
C THR A 373 -15.34 -3.14 -20.65
N ASN A 374 -16.28 -2.54 -21.38
CA ASN A 374 -16.01 -1.44 -22.32
C ASN A 374 -15.91 -0.09 -21.59
N TRP A 375 -14.76 0.19 -21.00
CA TRP A 375 -14.46 1.46 -20.32
C TRP A 375 -12.98 1.84 -20.52
N TRP A 376 -12.68 3.13 -20.42
CA TRP A 376 -11.31 3.65 -20.55
C TRP A 376 -10.80 4.15 -19.21
N GLY A 377 -9.55 3.82 -18.86
CA GLY A 377 -8.95 4.20 -17.58
C GLY A 377 -8.95 5.71 -17.35
N SER A 378 -8.51 6.51 -18.33
CA SER A 378 -8.49 7.97 -18.24
C SER A 378 -9.89 8.57 -18.05
N SER A 379 -10.88 8.07 -18.78
CA SER A 379 -12.28 8.51 -18.64
C SER A 379 -12.84 8.16 -17.26
N THR A 380 -12.48 7.00 -16.72
CA THR A 380 -12.91 6.54 -15.40
C THR A 380 -12.27 7.37 -14.30
N ALA A 381 -10.96 7.61 -14.39
CA ALA A 381 -10.24 8.48 -13.46
C ALA A 381 -10.85 9.90 -13.44
N LEU A 382 -11.22 10.46 -14.60
CA LEU A 382 -11.89 11.76 -14.65
C LEU A 382 -13.25 11.75 -13.93
N LYS A 383 -14.04 10.68 -14.10
CA LYS A 383 -15.32 10.53 -13.38
C LYS A 383 -15.11 10.43 -11.86
N LEU A 384 -14.10 9.66 -11.43
CA LEU A 384 -13.75 9.49 -10.01
C LEU A 384 -13.12 10.75 -9.38
N ARG A 385 -12.72 11.77 -10.16
CA ARG A 385 -12.37 13.07 -9.58
C ARG A 385 -13.58 13.81 -8.99
N LEU A 386 -14.77 13.53 -9.50
CA LEU A 386 -16.03 14.09 -9.02
C LEU A 386 -16.82 13.05 -8.22
N TYR A 387 -16.10 12.12 -7.58
CA TYR A 387 -16.70 10.95 -6.96
C TYR A 387 -17.65 11.33 -5.82
N LYS A 388 -18.90 10.85 -5.90
CA LYS A 388 -19.95 11.10 -4.91
C LYS A 388 -20.69 9.78 -4.62
N PRO A 389 -20.02 8.83 -3.97
CA PRO A 389 -20.63 7.55 -3.63
C PRO A 389 -21.87 7.72 -2.75
N HIS A 390 -22.86 6.86 -2.97
CA HIS A 390 -24.10 6.77 -2.19
C HIS A 390 -24.54 5.31 -2.05
N ASN A 391 -25.56 5.09 -1.22
CA ASN A 391 -26.14 3.76 -0.93
C ASN A 391 -25.14 2.75 -0.32
N SER A 392 -24.34 3.12 0.67
CA SER A 392 -23.53 2.13 1.39
C SER A 392 -24.40 0.98 1.95
N ALA A 393 -23.94 -0.26 1.81
CA ALA A 393 -24.53 -1.42 2.47
C ALA A 393 -24.08 -1.57 3.93
N ILE A 394 -23.04 -0.86 4.33
CA ILE A 394 -22.45 -0.86 5.67
C ILE A 394 -22.90 0.39 6.38
#